data_AF-T0R9E5-F1
#
_entry.id   AF-T0R9E5-F1
#
_cell.length_a   1.000
_cell.length_b   1.000
_cell.length_c   1.000
_cell.angle_alpha   90.00
_cell.angle_beta   90.00
_cell.angle_gamma   90.00
#
_symmetry.space_group_name_H-M   'P 1'
#
loop_
_entity.id
_entity.type
_entity.pdbx_description
1 polymer ?
#
loop_
_entity_poly.entity_id
_entity_poly.type
_entity_poly.pdbx_seq_one_letter_code
_entity_poly.pdbx_strand_id
1 'polypeptide(L)'
;MKSIKIDSYEIKTSRNNLKVPVINNVHLHSVYNPAKEAQAIVSTYDERLQNNKHVLVFGLGFAYHVYEICRKLESYHGNDYQVVVIEPNEEVYRDCIANHLFPNKNIKVFSGEDLETIYSDITLAKFLITKPVMVSHPPSFNLYSDYFKSFLNYEASSLVKDVAMNITNRELKSYLYTDADAQSLDSFIQENVLSKPALTNNLDHLLLAYTHLSNGEF
;
A
#
# COMPACT_ATOMS: atom_id res chain seq x y z
N MET A 1 4.84 -2.56 15.98
CA MET A 1 4.08 -3.72 15.43
C MET A 1 4.64 -5.02 15.98
N LYS A 2 3.83 -6.08 16.16
CA LYS A 2 4.36 -7.43 16.45
C LYS A 2 5.24 -7.85 15.27
N SER A 3 6.46 -8.30 15.53
CA SER A 3 7.32 -8.88 14.50
C SER A 3 6.60 -10.06 13.83
N ILE A 4 6.62 -10.12 12.51
CA ILE A 4 6.06 -11.24 11.75
C ILE A 4 6.78 -12.51 12.19
N LYS A 5 6.04 -13.46 12.75
CA LYS A 5 6.63 -14.68 13.31
C LYS A 5 6.77 -15.74 12.21
N ILE A 6 7.99 -15.93 11.73
CA ILE A 6 8.36 -16.96 10.77
C ILE A 6 9.16 -18.02 11.53
N ASP A 7 8.51 -19.14 11.80
CA ASP A 7 9.13 -20.30 12.47
C ASP A 7 9.77 -21.25 11.45
N SER A 8 9.24 -21.31 10.22
CA SER A 8 9.83 -22.05 9.11
C SER A 8 9.54 -21.41 7.76
N TYR A 9 10.51 -21.54 6.85
CA TYR A 9 10.41 -21.11 5.46
C TYR A 9 11.07 -22.16 4.56
N GLU A 10 10.35 -22.60 3.52
CA GLU A 10 10.89 -23.51 2.50
C GLU A 10 10.25 -23.24 1.13
N ILE A 11 10.94 -23.61 0.06
CA ILE A 11 10.40 -23.56 -1.30
C ILE A 11 10.12 -24.99 -1.77
N LYS A 12 8.85 -25.29 -2.04
CA LYS A 12 8.44 -26.55 -2.65
C LYS A 12 8.19 -26.39 -4.14
N THR A 13 8.16 -27.52 -4.83
CA THR A 13 7.79 -27.59 -6.24
C THR A 13 6.42 -28.26 -6.35
N SER A 14 5.48 -27.62 -7.04
CA SER A 14 4.15 -28.16 -7.31
C SER A 14 4.21 -29.33 -8.31
N ARG A 15 3.10 -30.04 -8.48
CA ARG A 15 3.00 -31.13 -9.47
C ARG A 15 3.22 -30.69 -10.91
N ASN A 16 2.99 -29.41 -11.22
CA ASN A 16 3.28 -28.83 -12.53
C ASN A 16 4.62 -28.08 -12.59
N ASN A 17 5.57 -28.44 -11.73
CA ASN A 17 6.94 -27.91 -11.69
C ASN A 17 7.06 -26.40 -11.39
N LEU A 18 6.03 -25.80 -10.81
CA LEU A 18 6.04 -24.40 -10.37
C LEU A 18 6.51 -24.29 -8.92
N LYS A 19 7.26 -23.25 -8.60
CA LYS A 19 7.76 -23.01 -7.24
C LYS A 19 6.67 -22.44 -6.35
N VAL A 20 6.59 -22.91 -5.11
CA VAL A 20 5.61 -22.47 -4.12
C VAL A 20 6.31 -22.25 -2.79
N PRO A 21 6.24 -21.03 -2.21
CA PRO A 21 6.77 -20.79 -0.88
C PRO A 21 5.83 -21.40 0.16
N VAL A 22 6.42 -21.99 1.18
CA VAL A 22 5.72 -22.62 2.31
C VAL A 22 6.27 -22.01 3.59
N ILE A 23 5.38 -21.45 4.40
CA ILE A 23 5.75 -20.66 5.58
C ILE A 23 4.92 -21.16 6.76
N ASN A 24 5.57 -21.55 7.84
CA ASN A 24 4.89 -22.16 9.00
C ASN A 24 3.94 -23.30 8.58
N ASN A 25 4.38 -24.14 7.62
CA ASN A 25 3.61 -25.21 6.96
C ASN A 25 2.40 -24.77 6.10
N VAL A 26 2.18 -23.47 5.92
CA VAL A 26 1.16 -22.93 5.02
C VAL A 26 1.74 -22.79 3.63
N HIS A 27 1.16 -23.49 2.65
CA HIS A 27 1.52 -23.30 1.25
C HIS A 27 0.86 -22.03 0.76
N LEU A 28 1.64 -21.09 0.23
CA LEU A 28 1.06 -19.85 -0.27
C LEU A 28 0.33 -20.04 -1.60
N HIS A 29 0.52 -21.16 -2.29
CA HIS A 29 -0.29 -21.54 -3.45
C HIS A 29 -0.58 -23.04 -3.46
N SER A 30 -1.52 -23.43 -4.32
CA SER A 30 -1.87 -24.81 -4.60
C SER A 30 -0.64 -25.62 -5.02
N VAL A 31 -0.36 -26.69 -4.29
CA VAL A 31 0.65 -27.70 -4.65
C VAL A 31 0.34 -28.45 -5.95
N TYR A 32 -0.88 -28.31 -6.49
CA TYR A 32 -1.28 -28.95 -7.74
C TYR A 32 -1.01 -28.06 -8.95
N ASN A 33 -1.53 -26.84 -8.94
CA ASN A 33 -1.39 -25.90 -10.04
C ASN A 33 -1.59 -24.43 -9.56
N PRO A 34 -0.52 -23.76 -9.12
CA PRO A 34 -0.55 -22.36 -8.67
C PRO A 34 -1.14 -21.38 -9.70
N ALA A 35 -0.82 -21.58 -10.99
CA ALA A 35 -1.30 -20.70 -12.06
C ALA A 35 -2.83 -20.78 -12.26
N LYS A 36 -3.41 -21.98 -12.17
CA LYS A 36 -4.87 -22.16 -12.28
C LYS A 36 -5.61 -21.58 -11.08
N GLU A 37 -5.06 -21.71 -9.88
CA GLU A 37 -5.58 -21.04 -8.69
C GLU A 37 -5.57 -19.52 -8.84
N ALA A 38 -4.44 -18.96 -9.28
CA ALA A 38 -4.30 -17.54 -9.54
C ALA A 38 -5.35 -17.03 -10.54
N GLN A 39 -5.58 -17.76 -11.64
CA GLN A 39 -6.64 -17.45 -12.61
C GLN A 39 -8.03 -17.41 -11.97
N ALA A 40 -8.35 -18.41 -11.14
CA ALA A 40 -9.62 -18.45 -10.45
C ALA A 40 -9.80 -17.25 -9.49
N ILE A 41 -8.78 -16.91 -8.70
CA ILE A 41 -8.80 -15.75 -7.80
C ILE A 41 -9.05 -14.46 -8.60
N VAL A 42 -8.24 -14.20 -9.62
CA VAL A 42 -8.29 -12.94 -10.38
C VAL A 42 -9.59 -12.81 -11.18
N SER A 43 -10.18 -13.91 -11.64
CA SER A 43 -11.46 -13.90 -12.37
C SER A 43 -12.62 -13.28 -11.57
N THR A 44 -12.56 -13.31 -10.24
CA THR A 44 -13.58 -12.68 -9.38
C THR A 44 -13.52 -11.14 -9.37
N TYR A 45 -12.45 -10.56 -9.91
CA TYR A 45 -12.23 -9.12 -9.98
C TYR A 45 -12.37 -8.57 -11.42
N ASP A 46 -12.75 -9.39 -12.39
CA ASP A 46 -12.63 -9.07 -13.82
C ASP A 46 -13.29 -7.74 -14.22
N GLU A 47 -14.55 -7.52 -13.83
CA GLU A 47 -15.28 -6.26 -14.09
C GLU A 47 -14.60 -5.05 -13.43
N ARG A 48 -14.07 -5.22 -12.21
CA ARG A 48 -13.37 -4.15 -11.48
C ARG A 48 -12.05 -3.81 -12.16
N LEU A 49 -11.32 -4.82 -12.64
CA LEU A 49 -10.07 -4.65 -13.38
C LEU A 49 -10.30 -4.02 -14.76
N GLN A 50 -11.44 -4.29 -15.40
CA GLN A 50 -11.81 -3.64 -16.65
C GLN A 50 -12.09 -2.14 -16.47
N ASN A 51 -12.67 -1.73 -15.33
CA ASN A 51 -13.04 -0.35 -15.06
C ASN A 51 -11.97 0.47 -14.33
N ASN A 52 -10.92 -0.17 -13.79
CA ASN A 52 -9.89 0.51 -13.01
C ASN A 52 -8.51 -0.11 -13.28
N LYS A 53 -7.59 0.75 -13.73
CA LYS A 53 -6.21 0.40 -14.09
C LYS A 53 -5.22 0.36 -12.93
N HIS A 54 -5.67 0.67 -11.71
CA HIS A 54 -4.83 0.69 -10.50
C HIS A 54 -5.22 -0.47 -9.58
N VAL A 55 -4.26 -1.30 -9.18
CA VAL A 55 -4.52 -2.51 -8.37
C VAL A 55 -3.58 -2.60 -7.17
N LEU A 56 -4.15 -2.72 -5.98
CA LEU A 56 -3.43 -2.97 -4.74
C LEU A 56 -3.56 -4.45 -4.38
N VAL A 57 -2.43 -5.12 -4.22
CA VAL A 57 -2.38 -6.56 -3.94
C VAL A 57 -1.84 -6.79 -2.52
N PHE A 58 -2.57 -7.58 -1.74
CA PHE A 58 -2.14 -8.01 -0.40
C PHE A 58 -1.53 -9.41 -0.45
N GLY A 59 -0.20 -9.46 -0.34
CA GLY A 59 0.60 -10.67 -0.39
C GLY A 59 1.10 -11.02 -1.79
N LEU A 60 2.39 -11.34 -1.91
CA LEU A 60 3.03 -11.69 -3.18
C LEU A 60 2.93 -13.19 -3.48
N GLY A 61 3.26 -14.05 -2.52
CA GLY A 61 3.12 -15.50 -2.65
C GLY A 61 3.86 -16.18 -3.81
N PHE A 62 4.82 -15.53 -4.47
CA PHE A 62 5.45 -15.88 -5.77
C PHE A 62 4.70 -15.44 -7.04
N ALA A 63 3.86 -14.42 -6.91
CA ALA A 63 3.39 -13.57 -7.99
C ALA A 63 2.51 -14.21 -9.08
N TYR A 64 2.06 -15.46 -8.96
CA TYR A 64 1.19 -16.06 -9.99
C TYR A 64 -0.10 -15.28 -10.22
N HIS A 65 -0.71 -14.78 -9.14
CA HIS A 65 -1.90 -13.93 -9.23
C HIS A 65 -1.56 -12.50 -9.70
N VAL A 66 -0.39 -11.97 -9.34
CA VAL A 66 0.10 -10.68 -9.85
C VAL A 66 0.33 -10.74 -11.37
N TYR A 67 0.89 -11.84 -11.87
CA TYR A 67 1.06 -12.08 -13.30
C TYR A 67 -0.29 -12.10 -14.04
N GLU A 68 -1.26 -12.80 -13.48
CA GLU A 68 -2.61 -12.86 -14.04
C GLU A 68 -3.32 -11.50 -14.02
N ILE A 69 -3.15 -10.72 -12.95
CA ILE A 69 -3.63 -9.32 -12.87
C ILE A 69 -3.01 -8.49 -13.99
N CYS A 70 -1.68 -8.53 -14.15
CA CYS A 70 -0.99 -7.76 -15.18
C CYS A 70 -1.47 -8.15 -16.58
N ARG A 71 -1.64 -9.45 -16.86
CA ARG A 71 -2.18 -9.95 -18.13
C ARG A 71 -3.57 -9.37 -18.43
N LYS A 72 -4.45 -9.34 -17.42
CA LYS A 72 -5.80 -8.79 -17.54
C LYS A 72 -5.78 -7.28 -17.77
N LEU A 73 -5.00 -6.55 -16.96
CA LEU A 73 -4.84 -5.10 -17.10
C LEU A 73 -4.26 -4.73 -18.47
N GLU A 74 -3.27 -5.47 -18.96
CA GLU A 74 -2.72 -5.29 -20.31
C GLU A 74 -3.77 -5.46 -21.40
N SER A 75 -4.66 -6.44 -21.24
CA SER A 75 -5.75 -6.67 -22.20
C SER A 75 -6.82 -5.59 -22.20
N TYR A 76 -7.02 -4.89 -21.07
CA TYR A 76 -8.06 -3.87 -20.90
C TYR A 76 -7.56 -2.44 -21.13
N HIS A 77 -6.33 -2.16 -20.70
CA HIS A 77 -5.76 -0.81 -20.61
C HIS A 77 -4.43 -0.65 -21.36
N GLY A 78 -3.94 -1.69 -22.04
CA GLY A 78 -2.62 -1.67 -22.67
C GLY A 78 -1.51 -1.51 -21.64
N ASN A 79 -0.53 -0.64 -21.89
CA ASN A 79 0.57 -0.39 -20.93
C ASN A 79 0.22 0.66 -19.87
N ASP A 80 -0.98 1.23 -19.88
CA ASP A 80 -1.43 2.26 -18.94
C ASP A 80 -2.14 1.62 -17.74
N TYR A 81 -1.36 1.01 -16.85
CA TYR A 81 -1.84 0.45 -15.59
C TYR A 81 -0.75 0.53 -14.52
N GLN A 82 -1.14 0.37 -13.26
CA GLN A 82 -0.21 0.34 -12.13
C GLN A 82 -0.65 -0.71 -11.12
N VAL A 83 0.28 -1.55 -10.70
CA VAL A 83 0.08 -2.53 -9.64
C VAL A 83 1.00 -2.20 -8.47
N VAL A 84 0.46 -2.21 -7.25
CA VAL A 84 1.24 -2.12 -6.02
C VAL A 84 1.00 -3.39 -5.22
N VAL A 85 2.08 -4.02 -4.75
CA VAL A 85 2.02 -5.23 -3.92
C VAL A 85 2.58 -4.91 -2.54
N ILE A 86 1.85 -5.30 -1.50
CA ILE A 86 2.31 -5.26 -0.10
C ILE A 86 2.66 -6.69 0.33
N GLU A 87 3.93 -6.97 0.57
CA GLU A 87 4.43 -8.28 1.00
C GLU A 87 5.16 -8.17 2.35
N PRO A 88 4.55 -8.62 3.45
CA PRO A 88 5.15 -8.49 4.77
C PRO A 88 6.47 -9.26 4.93
N ASN A 89 6.70 -10.33 4.16
CA ASN A 89 7.91 -11.15 4.24
C ASN A 89 8.90 -10.85 3.12
N GLU A 90 9.99 -10.15 3.45
CA GLU A 90 11.07 -9.83 2.51
C GLU A 90 11.69 -11.08 1.85
N GLU A 91 11.76 -12.20 2.56
CA GLU A 91 12.32 -13.45 2.01
C GLU A 91 11.48 -13.99 0.85
N VAL A 92 10.14 -13.89 0.93
CA VAL A 92 9.23 -14.25 -0.17
C VAL A 92 9.50 -13.37 -1.39
N TYR A 93 9.69 -12.06 -1.19
CA TYR A 93 9.99 -11.14 -2.29
C TYR A 93 11.34 -11.46 -2.94
N ARG A 94 12.39 -11.60 -2.13
CA ARG A 94 13.74 -11.92 -2.60
C ARG A 94 13.76 -13.20 -3.42
N ASP A 95 13.10 -14.26 -2.94
CA ASP A 95 13.09 -15.54 -3.64
C ASP A 95 12.20 -15.52 -4.87
N CYS A 96 11.12 -14.74 -4.87
CA CYS A 96 10.31 -14.53 -6.08
C CYS A 96 11.15 -13.92 -7.21
N ILE A 97 12.00 -12.94 -6.90
CA ILE A 97 12.94 -12.33 -7.85
C ILE A 97 14.02 -13.32 -8.26
N ALA A 98 14.64 -14.02 -7.30
CA ALA A 98 15.71 -14.99 -7.58
C ALA A 98 15.25 -16.16 -8.46
N ASN A 99 13.97 -16.53 -8.39
CA ASN A 99 13.37 -17.57 -9.23
C ASN A 99 12.77 -17.02 -10.55
N HIS A 100 12.99 -15.73 -10.87
CA HIS A 100 12.47 -15.08 -12.08
C HIS A 100 10.95 -15.17 -12.25
N LEU A 101 10.20 -15.14 -11.13
CA LEU A 101 8.74 -15.27 -11.14
C LEU A 101 8.01 -13.93 -11.21
N PHE A 102 8.74 -12.82 -11.06
CA PHE A 102 8.17 -11.49 -10.99
C PHE A 102 7.95 -10.89 -12.40
N PRO A 103 6.78 -10.32 -12.72
CA PRO A 103 6.57 -9.63 -14.00
C PRO A 103 7.34 -8.31 -14.03
N ASN A 104 7.87 -7.93 -15.20
CA ASN A 104 8.86 -6.85 -15.27
C ASN A 104 8.33 -5.46 -15.69
N LYS A 105 7.03 -5.16 -15.54
CA LYS A 105 6.49 -3.83 -15.89
C LYS A 105 5.38 -3.39 -14.94
N ASN A 106 5.36 -2.10 -14.62
CA ASN A 106 4.27 -1.42 -13.92
C ASN A 106 3.90 -1.97 -12.52
N ILE A 107 4.82 -2.68 -11.85
CA ILE A 107 4.61 -3.18 -10.50
C ILE A 107 5.60 -2.52 -9.55
N LYS A 108 5.08 -2.01 -8.43
CA LYS A 108 5.87 -1.62 -7.26
C LYS A 108 5.59 -2.58 -6.12
N VAL A 109 6.63 -3.05 -5.44
CA VAL A 109 6.49 -3.91 -4.26
C VAL A 109 7.03 -3.16 -3.05
N PHE A 110 6.26 -3.14 -1.97
CA PHE A 110 6.72 -2.80 -0.64
C PHE A 110 6.89 -4.10 0.12
N SER A 111 8.12 -4.41 0.56
CA SER A 111 8.45 -5.72 1.11
C SER A 111 9.23 -5.63 2.42
N GLY A 112 8.76 -6.30 3.47
CA GLY A 112 9.46 -6.35 4.76
C GLY A 112 9.46 -5.04 5.55
N GLU A 113 8.89 -3.97 5.01
CA GLU A 113 8.81 -2.65 5.63
C GLU A 113 7.72 -2.60 6.72
N ASP A 114 7.95 -1.79 7.75
CA ASP A 114 6.92 -1.39 8.69
C ASP A 114 5.91 -0.42 8.05
N LEU A 115 4.73 -0.27 8.66
CA LEU A 115 3.67 0.56 8.10
C LEU A 115 4.03 2.04 8.07
N GLU A 116 4.78 2.54 9.07
CA GLU A 116 5.16 3.95 9.08
C GLU A 116 6.03 4.30 7.87
N THR A 117 6.99 3.42 7.54
CA THR A 117 7.84 3.54 6.35
C THR A 117 7.01 3.48 5.07
N ILE A 118 6.10 2.51 4.95
CA ILE A 118 5.26 2.33 3.76
C ILE A 118 4.36 3.55 3.51
N TYR A 119 3.69 4.06 4.55
CA TYR A 119 2.79 5.21 4.43
C TYR A 119 3.51 6.54 4.26
N SER A 120 4.79 6.64 4.63
CA SER A 120 5.63 7.81 4.36
C SER A 120 6.01 7.94 2.88
N ASP A 121 5.84 6.89 2.07
CA ASP A 121 6.08 6.94 0.64
C ASP A 121 4.96 7.69 -0.10
N ILE A 122 5.27 8.91 -0.57
CA ILE A 122 4.32 9.75 -1.30
C ILE A 122 3.80 9.12 -2.59
N THR A 123 4.53 8.19 -3.20
CA THR A 123 4.05 7.47 -4.39
C THR A 123 2.95 6.48 -4.02
N LEU A 124 3.03 5.84 -2.84
CA LEU A 124 1.92 5.03 -2.32
C LEU A 124 0.72 5.91 -2.00
N ALA A 125 0.91 7.03 -1.31
CA ALA A 125 -0.19 7.94 -0.97
C ALA A 125 -0.92 8.41 -2.24
N LYS A 126 -0.18 8.86 -3.27
CA LYS A 126 -0.74 9.22 -4.57
C LYS A 126 -1.49 8.08 -5.24
N PHE A 127 -0.96 6.87 -5.15
CA PHE A 127 -1.60 5.67 -5.68
C PHE A 127 -2.90 5.32 -4.93
N LEU A 128 -2.93 5.40 -3.60
CA LEU A 128 -4.14 5.12 -2.82
C LEU A 128 -5.28 6.11 -3.13
N ILE A 129 -4.96 7.37 -3.42
CA ILE A 129 -5.92 8.40 -3.85
C ILE A 129 -6.65 8.00 -5.15
N THR A 130 -6.03 7.18 -6.01
CA THR A 130 -6.69 6.68 -7.23
C THR A 130 -7.75 5.62 -6.94
N LYS A 131 -7.99 5.26 -5.67
CA LYS A 131 -8.95 4.24 -5.22
C LYS A 131 -8.72 2.90 -5.94
N PRO A 132 -7.54 2.27 -5.79
CA PRO A 132 -7.20 1.06 -6.52
C PRO A 132 -8.13 -0.11 -6.19
N VAL A 133 -8.25 -1.05 -7.12
CA VAL A 133 -8.90 -2.34 -6.87
C VAL A 133 -8.05 -3.10 -5.88
N MET A 134 -8.62 -3.37 -4.70
CA MET A 134 -7.98 -4.22 -3.70
C MET A 134 -8.21 -5.69 -4.03
N VAL A 135 -7.10 -6.43 -4.18
CA VAL A 135 -7.08 -7.89 -4.40
C VAL A 135 -6.28 -8.53 -3.28
N SER A 136 -6.88 -9.51 -2.60
CA SER A 136 -6.19 -10.25 -1.54
C SER A 136 -5.73 -11.60 -2.06
N HIS A 137 -4.47 -11.95 -1.81
CA HIS A 137 -3.99 -13.31 -1.98
C HIS A 137 -4.34 -14.11 -0.73
N PRO A 138 -5.35 -15.01 -0.74
CA PRO A 138 -5.94 -15.53 0.49
C PRO A 138 -4.95 -16.24 1.44
N PRO A 139 -4.03 -17.10 0.96
CA PRO A 139 -3.04 -17.73 1.82
C PRO A 139 -2.11 -16.72 2.52
N SER A 140 -1.58 -15.74 1.78
CA SER A 140 -0.76 -14.66 2.35
C SER A 140 -1.56 -13.80 3.31
N PHE A 141 -2.79 -13.42 2.94
CA PHE A 141 -3.64 -12.57 3.77
C PHE A 141 -3.96 -13.22 5.11
N ASN A 142 -4.26 -14.52 5.11
CA ASN A 142 -4.53 -15.26 6.34
C ASN A 142 -3.27 -15.39 7.21
N LEU A 143 -2.13 -15.72 6.60
CA LEU A 143 -0.86 -15.87 7.30
C LEU A 143 -0.40 -14.57 7.98
N TYR A 144 -0.60 -13.43 7.31
CA TYR A 144 -0.19 -12.10 7.78
C TYR A 144 -1.39 -11.20 8.12
N SER A 145 -2.47 -11.80 8.61
CA SER A 145 -3.75 -11.09 8.78
C SER A 145 -3.66 -9.89 9.72
N ASP A 146 -2.87 -9.97 10.80
CA ASP A 146 -2.65 -8.85 11.71
C ASP A 146 -1.95 -7.68 11.00
N TYR A 147 -0.92 -7.97 10.20
CA TYR A 147 -0.21 -6.95 9.43
C TYR A 147 -1.14 -6.27 8.42
N PHE A 148 -1.88 -7.04 7.62
CA PHE A 148 -2.77 -6.45 6.62
C PHE A 148 -3.96 -5.71 7.24
N LYS A 149 -4.49 -6.17 8.37
CA LYS A 149 -5.50 -5.42 9.13
C LYS A 149 -4.92 -4.11 9.67
N SER A 150 -3.69 -4.13 10.18
CA SER A 150 -3.01 -2.90 10.60
C SER A 150 -2.75 -1.96 9.42
N PHE A 151 -2.41 -2.47 8.24
CA PHE A 151 -2.31 -1.67 7.02
C PHE A 151 -3.66 -1.02 6.68
N LEU A 152 -4.73 -1.81 6.58
CA LEU A 152 -6.06 -1.31 6.20
C LEU A 152 -6.66 -0.29 7.19
N ASN A 153 -6.29 -0.40 8.47
CA ASN A 153 -6.75 0.50 9.53
C ASN A 153 -5.67 1.52 9.93
N TYR A 154 -4.63 1.70 9.12
CA TYR A 154 -3.57 2.65 9.46
C TYR A 154 -4.12 4.08 9.41
N GLU A 155 -3.94 4.79 10.51
CA GLU A 155 -4.22 6.22 10.62
C GLU A 155 -2.90 6.95 10.80
N ALA A 156 -2.60 7.88 9.89
CA ALA A 156 -1.42 8.72 10.03
C ALA A 156 -1.56 9.62 11.26
N SER A 157 -0.44 9.91 11.93
CA SER A 157 -0.43 10.83 13.06
C SER A 157 -0.97 12.19 12.64
N SER A 158 -1.91 12.71 13.41
CA SER A 158 -2.43 14.07 13.24
C SER A 158 -1.60 15.11 13.97
N LEU A 159 -0.56 14.72 14.73
CA LEU A 159 0.29 15.66 15.46
C LEU A 159 1.10 16.52 14.49
N VAL A 160 1.14 17.82 14.77
CA VAL A 160 1.82 18.81 13.91
C VAL A 160 3.28 18.42 13.67
N LYS A 161 3.99 17.98 14.72
CA LYS A 161 5.39 17.54 14.61
C LYS A 161 5.57 16.40 13.60
N ASP A 162 4.65 15.44 13.55
CA ASP A 162 4.76 14.23 12.74
C ASP A 162 4.37 14.54 11.28
N VAL A 163 3.35 15.40 11.10
CA VAL A 163 2.99 15.94 9.78
C VAL A 163 4.14 16.76 9.21
N ALA A 164 4.76 17.63 10.01
CA ALA A 164 5.85 18.49 9.59
C ALA A 164 7.13 17.72 9.21
N MET A 165 7.35 16.52 9.76
CA MET A 165 8.44 15.63 9.33
C MET A 165 8.30 15.20 7.86
N ASN A 166 7.07 15.05 7.38
CA ASN A 166 6.76 14.60 6.02
C ASN A 166 6.66 15.75 4.99
N ILE A 167 6.71 17.01 5.45
CA ILE A 167 6.67 18.19 4.57
C ILE A 167 8.07 18.55 4.08
N THR A 168 8.23 18.61 2.76
CA THR A 168 9.48 19.01 2.10
C THR A 168 9.62 20.54 1.97
N ASN A 169 8.51 21.28 1.92
CA ASN A 169 8.53 22.74 1.83
C ASN A 169 8.99 23.36 3.16
N ARG A 170 10.14 24.03 3.14
CA ARG A 170 10.77 24.60 4.34
C ARG A 170 9.92 25.68 5.01
N GLU A 171 9.23 26.52 4.23
CA GLU A 171 8.43 27.63 4.74
C GLU A 171 7.21 27.10 5.51
N LEU A 172 6.45 26.18 4.91
CA LEU A 172 5.32 25.50 5.55
C LEU A 172 5.78 24.70 6.77
N LYS A 173 6.92 24.01 6.66
CA LYS A 173 7.50 23.29 7.80
C LYS A 173 7.79 24.24 8.97
N SER A 174 8.50 25.33 8.73
CA SER A 174 8.78 26.34 9.76
C SER A 174 7.52 26.99 10.33
N TYR A 175 6.48 27.15 9.53
CA TYR A 175 5.18 27.67 9.96
C TYR A 175 4.46 26.72 10.94
N LEU A 176 4.59 25.41 10.73
CA LEU A 176 4.00 24.39 11.60
C LEU A 176 4.83 24.15 12.88
N TYR A 177 6.16 24.34 12.85
CA TYR A 177 7.08 24.14 13.98
C TYR A 177 7.07 25.26 15.06
N THR A 178 6.02 26.08 15.13
CA THR A 178 5.80 26.93 16.33
C THR A 178 5.54 26.06 17.57
N ASP A 179 5.41 26.62 18.79
CA ASP A 179 5.25 25.93 20.11
C ASP A 179 4.08 24.90 20.25
N ALA A 180 3.52 24.44 19.13
CA ALA A 180 2.43 23.50 18.93
C ALA A 180 2.88 22.03 18.70
N ASP A 181 4.11 21.66 19.06
CA ASP A 181 4.66 20.29 18.85
C ASP A 181 3.78 19.16 19.41
N ALA A 182 2.95 19.45 20.41
CA ALA A 182 2.02 18.50 21.02
C ALA A 182 0.56 18.63 20.53
N GLN A 183 0.24 19.61 19.69
CA GLN A 183 -1.12 19.82 19.17
C GLN A 183 -1.36 18.98 17.90
N SER A 184 -2.63 18.66 17.63
CA SER A 184 -3.03 18.11 16.34
C SER A 184 -3.06 19.22 15.28
N LEU A 185 -2.94 18.83 14.00
CA LEU A 185 -3.03 19.75 12.86
C LEU A 185 -4.36 20.52 12.86
N ASP A 186 -5.47 19.85 13.17
CA ASP A 186 -6.79 20.48 13.22
C ASP A 186 -6.88 21.54 14.33
N SER A 187 -6.37 21.22 15.53
CA SER A 187 -6.30 22.18 16.64
C SER A 187 -5.39 23.36 16.29
N PHE A 188 -4.25 23.10 15.67
CA PHE A 188 -3.35 24.13 15.19
C PHE A 188 -4.03 25.07 14.19
N ILE A 189 -4.74 24.53 13.20
CA ILE A 189 -5.47 25.32 12.21
C ILE A 189 -6.58 26.15 12.88
N GLN A 190 -7.33 25.56 13.81
CA GLN A 190 -8.37 26.30 14.54
C GLN A 190 -7.77 27.50 15.30
N GLU A 191 -6.74 27.24 16.10
CA GLU A 191 -6.16 28.24 16.99
C GLU A 191 -5.32 29.29 16.25
N ASN A 192 -4.66 28.94 15.14
CA ASN A 192 -3.67 29.79 14.48
C ASN A 192 -4.10 30.28 13.09
N VAL A 193 -5.19 29.78 12.52
CA VAL A 193 -5.69 30.21 11.20
C VAL A 193 -7.13 30.69 11.30
N LEU A 194 -8.05 29.86 11.77
CA LEU A 194 -9.49 30.16 11.79
C LEU A 194 -9.88 31.19 12.85
N SER A 195 -9.14 31.27 13.96
CA SER A 195 -9.37 32.25 15.01
C SER A 195 -8.91 33.67 14.64
N LYS A 196 -8.09 33.81 13.58
CA LYS A 196 -7.49 35.10 13.22
C LYS A 196 -8.55 36.08 12.72
N PRO A 197 -8.52 37.36 13.14
CA PRO A 197 -9.44 38.38 12.64
C PRO A 197 -9.21 38.73 11.17
N ALA A 198 -7.98 38.50 10.66
CA ALA A 198 -7.63 38.64 9.26
C ALA A 198 -6.48 37.67 8.91
N LEU A 199 -6.57 37.04 7.74
CA LEU A 199 -5.51 36.20 7.19
C LEU A 199 -4.47 37.11 6.54
N THR A 200 -3.25 37.09 7.07
CA THR A 200 -2.18 38.01 6.66
C THR A 200 -0.95 37.28 6.12
N ASN A 201 -0.90 35.95 6.27
CA ASN A 201 0.15 35.10 5.72
C ASN A 201 -0.43 34.21 4.59
N ASN A 202 0.32 34.05 3.49
CA ASN A 202 -0.06 33.14 2.41
C ASN A 202 -0.31 31.70 2.89
N LEU A 203 0.39 31.24 3.93
CA LEU A 203 0.21 29.92 4.52
C LEU A 203 -1.09 29.79 5.31
N ASP A 204 -1.66 30.90 5.80
CA ASP A 204 -3.01 30.89 6.39
C ASP A 204 -4.05 30.50 5.34
N HIS A 205 -3.95 31.10 4.15
CA HIS A 205 -4.83 30.77 3.03
C HIS A 205 -4.66 29.33 2.56
N LEU A 206 -3.43 28.81 2.56
CA LEU A 206 -3.16 27.41 2.20
C LEU A 206 -3.80 26.44 3.19
N LEU A 207 -3.63 26.67 4.49
CA LEU A 207 -4.20 25.80 5.53
C LEU A 207 -5.74 25.89 5.59
N LEU A 208 -6.30 27.08 5.36
CA LEU A 208 -7.75 27.25 5.21
C LEU A 208 -8.28 26.45 4.01
N ALA A 209 -7.61 26.53 2.87
CA ALA A 209 -7.97 25.75 1.70
C ALA A 209 -7.89 24.25 2.02
N TYR A 210 -6.79 23.78 2.63
CA TYR A 210 -6.65 22.41 3.07
C TYR A 210 -7.85 21.92 3.90
N THR A 211 -8.31 22.69 4.88
CA THR A 211 -9.47 22.32 5.72
C THR A 211 -10.75 22.10 4.92
N HIS A 212 -11.06 22.97 3.96
CA HIS A 212 -12.24 22.78 3.10
C HIS A 212 -12.06 21.56 2.18
N LEU A 213 -10.87 21.39 1.58
CA LEU A 213 -10.56 20.25 0.72
C LEU A 213 -10.68 18.92 1.49
N SER A 214 -10.19 18.86 2.73
CA SER A 214 -10.18 17.65 3.56
C SER A 214 -11.57 17.26 4.07
N ASN A 215 -12.44 18.24 4.33
CA ASN A 215 -13.80 18.01 4.81
C ASN A 215 -14.80 17.67 3.69
N GLY A 216 -14.37 17.72 2.43
CA GLY A 216 -15.24 17.48 1.27
C GLY A 216 -16.30 18.57 1.09
N GLU A 217 -16.05 19.78 1.61
CA GLU A 217 -16.92 20.93 1.43
C GLU A 217 -16.66 21.57 0.06
N PHE A 218 -17.44 21.14 -0.94
CA PHE A 218 -17.49 21.75 -2.27
C PHE A 218 -18.94 21.84 -2.78
#